data_AF-C8VC56-F1
#
_entry.id   AF-C8VC56-F1
#
_cell.length_a   1.000
_cell.length_b   1.000
_cell.length_c   1.000
_cell.angle_alpha   90.00
_cell.angle_beta   90.00
_cell.angle_gamma   90.00
#
_symmetry.space_group_name_H-M   'P 1'
#
loop_
_entity.id
_entity.type
_entity.pdbx_description
1 polymer ?
#
loop_
_entity_poly.entity_id
_entity_poly.type
_entity_poly.pdbx_seq_one_letter_code
_entity_poly.pdbx_strand_id
1 'polypeptide(L)'
;MESSSRPARLTTAERKRLTDRKAQRQRRERIKTYIARLEKTLEELTAASGNGMEATLLKQLEQQRAKTERLTNVINHIHEVLEETRSLTSPTPGSAPSTQGESASPSASWRLPPVPKRLLQLPQQSPNDQTGTPFTISADLATRISLHSQNPRNSGTRNYFQVVNESISNVAKEQNSILPSTTEDDEDLAIRAILCGWDSVRDGGRSLDRGWGLLQALDQAIFSQTGFVERVAILRLMRSMIKVH
;
A
#
# COMPACT_ATOMS: atom_id res chain seq x y z
N MET A 1 3.60 -56.40 58.74
CA MET A 1 4.80 -55.77 58.15
C MET A 1 4.31 -54.89 57.02
N GLU A 2 4.08 -53.60 57.28
CA GLU A 2 3.59 -52.67 56.26
C GLU A 2 4.54 -51.48 56.17
N SER A 3 5.51 -51.59 55.27
CA SER A 3 6.46 -50.53 54.98
C SER A 3 5.77 -49.46 54.13
N SER A 4 5.23 -48.45 54.79
CA SER A 4 4.67 -47.26 54.15
C SER A 4 5.78 -46.45 53.47
N SER A 5 5.89 -46.61 52.15
CA SER A 5 6.85 -45.88 51.30
C SER A 5 6.39 -44.42 51.14
N ARG A 6 7.02 -43.49 51.88
CA ARG A 6 6.81 -42.04 51.71
C ARG A 6 7.45 -41.58 50.40
N PRO A 7 6.73 -40.87 49.51
CA PRO A 7 7.30 -40.37 48.26
C PRO A 7 8.35 -39.28 48.54
N ALA A 8 9.54 -39.45 47.97
CA ALA A 8 10.65 -38.51 48.07
C ALA A 8 10.25 -37.13 47.50
N ARG A 9 10.43 -36.07 48.29
CA ARG A 9 10.06 -34.70 47.95
C ARG A 9 11.07 -34.15 46.94
N LEU A 10 10.62 -33.89 45.71
CA LEU A 10 11.49 -33.39 44.63
C LEU A 10 12.14 -32.05 45.00
N THR A 11 13.45 -31.98 44.79
CA THR A 11 14.23 -30.76 44.94
C THR A 11 13.74 -29.66 44.00
N THR A 12 14.03 -28.41 44.31
CA THR A 12 13.71 -27.26 43.44
C THR A 12 14.33 -27.41 42.04
N ALA A 13 15.52 -28.02 41.94
CA ALA A 13 16.19 -28.30 40.67
C ALA A 13 15.46 -29.35 39.83
N GLU A 14 14.96 -30.42 40.45
CA GLU A 14 14.18 -31.46 39.76
C GLU A 14 12.84 -30.93 39.25
N ARG A 15 12.16 -30.10 40.05
CA ARG A 15 10.94 -29.41 39.63
C ARG A 15 11.18 -28.52 38.41
N LYS A 16 12.28 -27.78 38.36
CA LYS A 16 12.67 -26.98 37.18
C LYS A 16 12.89 -27.85 35.95
N ARG A 17 13.61 -28.98 36.07
CA ARG A 17 13.86 -29.91 34.95
C ARG A 17 12.58 -30.53 34.40
N LEU A 18 11.61 -30.84 35.26
CA LEU A 18 10.32 -31.37 34.83
C LEU A 18 9.49 -30.35 34.06
N THR A 19 9.43 -29.10 34.54
CA THR A 19 8.74 -28.01 33.85
C THR A 19 9.37 -27.71 32.50
N ASP A 20 10.70 -27.65 32.45
CA ASP A 20 11.44 -27.42 31.20
C ASP A 20 11.16 -28.53 30.16
N ARG A 21 11.22 -29.81 30.56
CA ARG A 21 10.85 -30.94 29.69
C ARG A 21 9.42 -30.82 29.17
N LYS A 22 8.47 -30.40 30.00
CA LYS A 22 7.06 -30.19 29.60
C LYS A 22 6.94 -29.04 28.60
N ALA A 23 7.59 -27.92 28.85
CA ALA A 23 7.62 -26.78 27.93
C ALA A 23 8.25 -27.16 26.58
N GLN A 24 9.33 -27.95 26.60
CA GLN A 24 9.99 -28.42 25.38
C GLN A 24 9.09 -29.35 24.57
N ARG A 25 8.36 -30.28 25.21
CA ARG A 25 7.38 -31.15 24.55
C ARG A 25 6.28 -30.32 23.90
N GLN A 26 5.68 -29.38 24.64
CA GLN A 26 4.66 -28.49 24.10
C GLN A 26 5.19 -27.67 22.92
N ARG A 27 6.43 -27.15 22.98
CA ARG A 27 7.05 -26.43 21.86
C ARG A 27 7.19 -27.35 20.64
N ARG A 28 7.65 -28.58 20.81
CA ARG A 28 7.78 -29.57 19.73
C ARG A 28 6.41 -29.93 19.13
N GLU A 29 5.39 -30.12 19.97
CA GLU A 29 4.02 -30.39 19.52
C GLU A 29 3.46 -29.22 18.71
N ARG A 30 3.63 -27.97 19.18
CA ARG A 30 3.23 -26.76 18.42
C ARG A 30 3.92 -26.70 17.06
N ILE A 31 5.23 -26.94 17.02
CA ILE A 31 5.99 -26.96 15.76
C ILE A 31 5.46 -28.06 14.84
N LYS A 32 5.22 -29.27 15.35
CA LYS A 32 4.65 -30.38 14.56
C LYS A 32 3.28 -30.02 14.00
N THR A 33 2.39 -29.43 14.80
CA THR A 33 1.07 -28.99 14.33
C THR A 33 1.16 -27.87 13.29
N TYR A 34 2.13 -26.96 13.44
CA TYR A 34 2.36 -25.87 12.51
C TYR A 34 2.88 -26.39 11.16
N ILE A 35 3.85 -27.31 11.19
CA ILE A 35 4.38 -27.98 9.99
C ILE A 35 3.24 -28.70 9.26
N ALA A 36 2.44 -29.52 9.96
CA ALA A 36 1.32 -30.24 9.34
C ALA A 36 0.28 -29.28 8.69
N ARG A 37 0.02 -28.13 9.32
CA ARG A 37 -0.86 -27.10 8.74
C ARG A 37 -0.24 -26.50 7.47
N LEU A 38 1.05 -26.20 7.49
CA LEU A 38 1.76 -25.64 6.32
C LEU A 38 1.76 -26.64 5.16
N GLU A 39 2.07 -27.90 5.43
CA GLU A 39 2.05 -28.99 4.44
C GLU A 39 0.65 -29.11 3.81
N LYS A 40 -0.41 -29.12 4.63
CA LYS A 40 -1.79 -29.12 4.13
C LYS A 40 -2.11 -27.89 3.26
N THR A 41 -1.67 -26.72 3.68
CA THR A 41 -1.92 -25.47 2.91
C THR A 41 -1.17 -25.50 1.59
N LEU A 42 0.06 -26.02 1.55
CA LEU A 42 0.81 -26.21 0.31
C LEU A 42 0.10 -27.18 -0.62
N GLU A 43 -0.38 -28.31 -0.10
CA GLU A 43 -1.16 -29.27 -0.88
C GLU A 43 -2.43 -28.64 -1.48
N GLU A 44 -3.19 -27.88 -0.68
CA GLU A 44 -4.38 -27.15 -1.15
C GLU A 44 -4.04 -26.11 -2.23
N LEU A 45 -2.96 -25.34 -2.05
CA LEU A 45 -2.52 -24.33 -3.01
C LEU A 45 -2.00 -24.96 -4.30
N THR A 46 -1.25 -26.05 -4.21
CA THR A 46 -0.76 -26.80 -5.37
C THR A 46 -1.91 -27.45 -6.13
N ALA A 47 -2.87 -28.06 -5.42
CA ALA A 47 -4.08 -28.61 -6.02
C ALA A 47 -4.92 -27.52 -6.70
N ALA A 48 -5.05 -26.34 -6.09
CA ALA A 48 -5.77 -25.21 -6.68
C ALA A 48 -5.03 -24.59 -7.88
N SER A 49 -3.70 -24.51 -7.82
CA SER A 49 -2.85 -23.94 -8.87
C SER A 49 -2.83 -24.83 -10.12
N GLY A 50 -2.73 -26.15 -9.94
CA GLY A 50 -2.61 -27.10 -11.05
C GLY A 50 -3.88 -27.30 -11.88
N ASN A 51 -5.06 -26.90 -11.39
CA ASN A 51 -6.33 -27.40 -11.93
C ASN A 51 -7.19 -26.39 -12.70
N GLY A 52 -6.77 -25.13 -12.91
CA GLY A 52 -7.60 -24.23 -13.72
C GLY A 52 -7.12 -22.80 -13.92
N MET A 53 -6.31 -22.25 -13.02
CA MET A 53 -5.82 -20.87 -13.19
C MET A 53 -4.86 -20.77 -14.39
N GLU A 54 -3.89 -21.68 -14.48
CA GLU A 54 -2.94 -21.74 -15.60
C GLU A 54 -3.66 -21.95 -16.95
N ALA A 55 -4.62 -22.90 -17.00
CA ALA A 55 -5.42 -23.14 -18.19
C ALA A 55 -6.28 -21.92 -18.60
N THR A 56 -6.83 -21.18 -17.62
CA THR A 56 -7.60 -19.96 -17.89
C THR A 56 -6.71 -18.83 -18.43
N LEU A 57 -5.52 -18.66 -17.85
CA LEU A 57 -4.54 -17.68 -18.31
C LEU A 57 -4.06 -17.98 -19.73
N LEU A 58 -3.76 -19.25 -20.04
CA LEU A 58 -3.39 -19.68 -21.39
C LEU A 58 -4.49 -19.38 -22.40
N LYS A 59 -5.75 -19.70 -22.06
CA LYS A 59 -6.91 -19.37 -22.89
C LYS A 59 -7.06 -17.86 -23.12
N GLN A 60 -6.83 -17.05 -22.08
CA GLN A 60 -6.90 -15.60 -22.19
C GLN A 60 -5.78 -15.03 -23.07
N LEU A 61 -4.58 -15.60 -23.00
CA LEU A 61 -3.43 -15.25 -23.84
C LEU A 61 -3.72 -15.56 -25.32
N GLU A 62 -4.25 -16.75 -25.61
CA GLU A 62 -4.67 -17.14 -26.96
C GLU A 62 -5.76 -16.20 -27.50
N GLN A 63 -6.77 -15.87 -26.68
CA GLN A 63 -7.81 -14.93 -27.06
C GLN A 63 -7.26 -13.54 -27.36
N GLN A 64 -6.28 -13.07 -26.58
CA GLN A 64 -5.63 -11.78 -26.85
C GLN A 64 -4.83 -11.83 -28.16
N ARG A 65 -4.09 -12.91 -28.43
CA ARG A 65 -3.37 -13.08 -29.70
C ARG A 65 -4.32 -13.04 -30.91
N ALA A 66 -5.44 -13.77 -30.86
CA ALA A 66 -6.42 -13.78 -31.94
C ALA A 66 -7.07 -12.41 -32.17
N LYS A 67 -7.32 -11.63 -31.10
CA LYS A 67 -7.81 -10.25 -31.22
C LYS A 67 -6.80 -9.34 -31.91
N THR A 68 -5.53 -9.44 -31.51
CA THR A 68 -4.44 -8.68 -32.14
C THR A 68 -4.34 -9.03 -33.62
N GLU A 69 -4.33 -10.31 -33.97
CA GLU A 69 -4.29 -10.78 -35.37
C GLU A 69 -5.48 -10.24 -36.18
N ARG A 70 -6.70 -10.30 -35.63
CA ARG A 70 -7.89 -9.75 -36.27
C ARG A 70 -7.77 -8.25 -36.52
N LEU A 71 -7.29 -7.49 -35.53
CA LEU A 71 -7.10 -6.04 -35.68
C LEU A 71 -6.05 -5.74 -36.76
N THR A 72 -4.93 -6.49 -36.77
CA THR A 72 -3.91 -6.39 -37.81
C THR A 72 -4.51 -6.68 -39.19
N ASN A 73 -5.34 -7.72 -39.32
CA ASN A 73 -5.99 -8.06 -40.60
C ASN A 73 -6.97 -6.97 -41.06
N VAL A 74 -7.74 -6.37 -40.14
CA VAL A 74 -8.63 -5.25 -40.46
C VAL A 74 -7.83 -4.03 -40.90
N ILE A 75 -6.73 -3.71 -40.20
CA ILE A 75 -5.83 -2.61 -40.59
C ILE A 75 -5.25 -2.86 -41.98
N ASN A 76 -4.76 -4.06 -42.26
CA ASN A 76 -4.23 -4.43 -43.57
C ASN A 76 -5.29 -4.31 -44.66
N HIS A 77 -6.53 -4.73 -44.40
CA HIS A 77 -7.63 -4.60 -45.35
C HIS A 77 -8.02 -3.14 -45.61
N ILE A 78 -8.00 -2.28 -44.58
CA ILE A 78 -8.21 -0.84 -44.74
C ILE A 78 -7.08 -0.23 -45.59
N HIS A 79 -5.83 -0.64 -45.35
CA HIS A 79 -4.70 -0.21 -46.17
C HIS A 79 -4.86 -0.66 -47.63
N GLU A 80 -5.31 -1.89 -47.88
CA GLU A 80 -5.56 -2.42 -49.22
C GLU A 80 -6.63 -1.59 -49.97
N VAL A 81 -7.78 -1.34 -49.34
CA VAL A 81 -8.85 -0.49 -49.91
C VAL A 81 -8.38 0.95 -50.13
N LEU A 82 -7.53 1.48 -49.23
CA LEU A 82 -6.99 2.83 -49.38
C LEU A 82 -5.99 2.92 -50.55
N GLU A 83 -5.15 1.91 -50.75
CA GLU A 83 -4.21 1.88 -51.88
C GLU A 83 -4.96 1.65 -53.21
N GLU A 84 -6.05 0.88 -53.21
CA GLU A 84 -6.92 0.69 -54.38
C GLU A 84 -7.66 1.99 -54.77
N THR A 85 -8.15 2.75 -53.78
CA THR A 85 -8.77 4.08 -54.01
C THR A 85 -7.75 5.16 -54.41
N ARG A 86 -6.55 5.16 -53.83
CA ARG A 86 -5.45 6.06 -54.23
C ARG A 86 -5.00 5.79 -55.67
N SER A 87 -5.02 4.54 -56.11
CA SER A 87 -4.69 4.14 -57.48
C SER A 87 -5.70 4.63 -58.53
N LEU A 88 -6.93 4.99 -58.11
CA LEU A 88 -8.00 5.50 -58.98
C LEU A 88 -8.07 7.03 -59.06
N THR A 89 -7.32 7.76 -58.22
CA THR A 89 -7.30 9.24 -58.22
C THR A 89 -5.95 9.78 -58.69
N SER A 90 -5.77 9.93 -60.01
CA SER A 90 -4.87 10.93 -60.59
C SER A 90 -5.71 11.89 -61.45
N PRO A 91 -5.56 13.22 -61.29
CA PRO A 91 -4.64 13.95 -62.17
C PRO A 91 -3.90 15.17 -61.54
N THR A 92 -2.61 15.26 -61.91
CA THR A 92 -1.82 16.39 -62.50
C THR A 92 -1.99 17.86 -62.01
N PRO A 93 -0.88 18.64 -61.89
CA PRO A 93 -0.78 19.89 -61.13
C PRO A 93 -0.95 21.17 -62.00
N GLY A 94 -1.30 22.31 -61.39
CA GLY A 94 -1.24 23.60 -62.09
C GLY A 94 -1.77 24.82 -61.33
N SER A 95 -0.82 25.66 -60.89
CA SER A 95 -0.87 27.14 -60.86
C SER A 95 -1.85 27.91 -59.95
N ALA A 96 -1.27 28.53 -58.91
CA ALA A 96 -1.68 29.85 -58.38
C ALA A 96 -1.27 30.97 -59.39
N PRO A 97 -1.75 32.25 -59.35
CA PRO A 97 -1.75 33.11 -58.15
C PRO A 97 -2.91 34.13 -57.97
N SER A 98 -3.01 34.62 -56.72
CA SER A 98 -3.44 35.95 -56.22
C SER A 98 -4.79 36.57 -56.64
N THR A 99 -5.56 37.08 -55.66
CA THR A 99 -5.71 38.53 -55.33
C THR A 99 -6.64 38.73 -54.13
N GLN A 100 -6.33 39.74 -53.31
CA GLN A 100 -7.02 40.25 -52.11
C GLN A 100 -8.50 40.64 -52.35
N GLY A 101 -9.31 40.66 -51.28
CA GLY A 101 -10.60 41.36 -51.27
C GLY A 101 -11.54 40.95 -50.13
N GLU A 102 -11.87 41.91 -49.29
CA GLU A 102 -12.56 41.84 -47.99
C GLU A 102 -13.99 41.23 -47.93
N SER A 103 -14.26 40.68 -46.74
CA SER A 103 -15.47 40.80 -45.91
C SER A 103 -16.85 40.24 -46.34
N ALA A 104 -17.29 39.33 -45.47
CA ALA A 104 -18.63 39.15 -44.92
C ALA A 104 -19.65 38.26 -45.67
N SER A 105 -19.73 36.99 -45.24
CA SER A 105 -21.01 36.30 -45.02
C SER A 105 -20.85 35.03 -44.15
N PRO A 106 -21.94 34.57 -43.51
CA PRO A 106 -21.89 33.78 -42.27
C PRO A 106 -21.82 32.28 -42.56
N SER A 107 -20.93 31.57 -41.86
CA SER A 107 -20.91 30.10 -41.90
C SER A 107 -21.37 29.53 -40.56
N ALA A 108 -22.47 28.78 -40.63
CA ALA A 108 -23.06 28.01 -39.55
C ALA A 108 -22.07 26.95 -39.07
N SER A 109 -21.42 27.24 -37.94
CA SER A 109 -20.67 26.29 -37.14
C SER A 109 -21.65 25.56 -36.21
N TRP A 110 -21.78 24.24 -36.39
CA TRP A 110 -22.53 23.37 -35.49
C TRP A 110 -21.95 23.48 -34.07
N ARG A 111 -22.63 24.24 -33.20
CA ARG A 111 -22.27 24.37 -31.78
C ARG A 111 -22.68 23.10 -31.03
N LEU A 112 -21.70 22.45 -30.40
CA LEU A 112 -21.92 21.45 -29.36
C LEU A 112 -22.57 22.11 -28.12
N PRO A 113 -23.45 21.42 -27.38
CA PRO A 113 -24.05 21.95 -26.15
C PRO A 113 -23.00 22.06 -25.02
N PRO A 114 -23.19 22.99 -24.06
CA PRO A 114 -22.28 23.15 -22.94
C PRO A 114 -22.46 21.98 -21.95
N VAL A 115 -21.42 21.16 -21.80
CA VAL A 115 -21.32 20.18 -20.71
C VAL A 115 -21.19 20.93 -19.37
N PRO A 116 -21.97 20.60 -18.32
CA PRO A 116 -21.85 21.25 -17.02
C PRO A 116 -20.49 20.95 -16.39
N LYS A 117 -19.72 22.00 -16.10
CA LYS A 117 -18.47 21.93 -15.34
C LYS A 117 -18.79 21.67 -13.87
N ARG A 118 -18.79 20.42 -13.45
CA ARG A 118 -18.51 20.06 -12.06
C ARG A 118 -17.58 18.86 -12.02
N LEU A 119 -16.55 19.00 -11.20
CA LEU A 119 -15.49 18.05 -10.87
C LEU A 119 -14.36 18.00 -11.91
N LEU A 120 -13.29 18.74 -11.60
CA LEU A 120 -11.89 18.33 -11.73
C LEU A 120 -11.03 19.48 -11.15
N GLN A 121 -11.01 19.63 -9.83
CA GLN A 121 -9.93 20.37 -9.15
C GLN A 121 -8.86 19.34 -8.77
N LEU A 122 -8.08 18.94 -9.76
CA LEU A 122 -6.79 18.30 -9.56
C LEU A 122 -5.78 19.43 -9.28
N PRO A 123 -5.00 19.42 -8.19
CA PRO A 123 -3.88 20.34 -8.07
C PRO A 123 -2.87 19.99 -9.15
N GLN A 124 -2.81 20.81 -10.19
CA GLN A 124 -1.83 20.77 -11.26
C GLN A 124 -0.50 21.25 -10.68
N GLN A 125 0.41 20.33 -10.36
CA GLN A 125 1.80 20.67 -10.05
C GLN A 125 2.54 20.99 -11.36
N SER A 126 2.91 22.26 -11.54
CA SER A 126 3.95 22.66 -12.49
C SER A 126 5.31 22.17 -12.02
N PRO A 127 6.21 21.78 -12.94
CA PRO A 127 7.58 21.45 -12.61
C PRO A 127 8.38 22.74 -12.42
N ASN A 128 9.28 22.71 -11.43
CA ASN A 128 10.33 23.70 -11.15
C ASN A 128 9.95 24.84 -10.19
N ASP A 129 10.10 24.58 -8.89
CA ASP A 129 11.11 25.26 -8.07
C ASP A 129 11.31 24.52 -6.75
N GLN A 130 12.55 24.07 -6.53
CA GLN A 130 13.00 23.43 -5.30
C GLN A 130 13.28 24.52 -4.28
N THR A 131 12.29 24.89 -3.48
CA THR A 131 12.53 25.61 -2.22
C THR A 131 11.48 25.17 -1.19
N GLY A 132 11.98 24.77 -0.02
CA GLY A 132 11.31 23.86 0.91
C GLY A 132 9.88 24.23 1.29
N THR A 133 8.96 23.30 1.03
CA THR A 133 7.72 23.18 1.81
C THR A 133 7.83 21.90 2.64
N PRO A 134 7.58 21.94 3.96
CA PRO A 134 7.75 20.77 4.81
C PRO A 134 6.66 19.75 4.46
N PHE A 135 7.08 18.56 4.03
CA PHE A 135 6.24 17.38 3.92
C PHE A 135 5.56 17.16 5.29
N THR A 136 4.28 17.52 5.41
CA THR A 136 3.51 17.31 6.63
C THR A 136 3.05 15.86 6.63
N ILE A 137 3.92 14.98 7.12
CA ILE A 137 3.75 13.51 7.18
C ILE A 137 2.34 13.12 7.63
N SER A 138 1.76 13.88 8.56
CA SER A 138 0.51 13.54 9.21
C SER A 138 -0.68 13.40 8.24
N ALA A 139 -0.84 14.32 7.28
CA ALA A 139 -2.01 14.34 6.41
C ALA A 139 -1.88 13.41 5.19
N ASP A 140 -0.72 13.40 4.54
CA ASP A 140 -0.48 12.56 3.35
C ASP A 140 -0.43 11.07 3.71
N LEU A 141 0.26 10.72 4.79
CA LEU A 141 0.35 9.33 5.25
C LEU A 141 -1.02 8.82 5.72
N ALA A 142 -1.76 9.61 6.51
CA ALA A 142 -3.10 9.23 6.94
C ALA A 142 -4.05 9.04 5.75
N THR A 143 -3.99 9.91 4.74
CA THR A 143 -4.80 9.78 3.51
C THR A 143 -4.43 8.51 2.75
N ARG A 144 -3.13 8.25 2.54
CA ARG A 144 -2.64 7.08 1.80
C ARG A 144 -2.97 5.76 2.51
N ILE A 145 -2.93 5.75 3.83
CA ILE A 145 -3.27 4.59 4.67
C ILE A 145 -4.79 4.38 4.71
N SER A 146 -5.57 5.44 4.92
CA SER A 146 -7.04 5.39 5.01
C SER A 146 -7.68 4.91 3.69
N LEU A 147 -7.13 5.32 2.54
CA LEU A 147 -7.56 4.85 1.21
C LEU A 147 -7.37 3.35 0.99
N HIS A 148 -6.40 2.72 1.67
CA HIS A 148 -6.12 1.28 1.52
C HIS A 148 -6.82 0.42 2.58
N SER A 149 -7.10 0.96 3.76
CA SER A 149 -7.81 0.24 4.82
C SER A 149 -9.28 -0.07 4.45
N GLN A 150 -9.92 0.77 3.63
CA GLN A 150 -11.35 0.68 3.34
C GLN A 150 -11.74 -0.23 2.17
N ASN A 151 -10.80 -0.86 1.44
CA ASN A 151 -11.15 -1.65 0.26
C ASN A 151 -10.35 -2.96 0.13
N PRO A 152 -10.77 -4.04 0.81
CA PRO A 152 -10.10 -5.34 0.77
C PRO A 152 -10.27 -6.11 -0.56
N ARG A 153 -10.92 -5.53 -1.57
CA ARG A 153 -11.30 -6.21 -2.83
C ARG A 153 -10.49 -5.80 -4.06
N ASN A 154 -9.58 -4.84 -3.94
CA ASN A 154 -8.63 -4.57 -5.02
C ASN A 154 -7.47 -5.57 -4.93
N SER A 155 -7.23 -6.28 -6.03
CA SER A 155 -6.27 -7.38 -6.16
C SER A 155 -5.05 -6.94 -6.97
N GLY A 156 -4.50 -5.75 -6.68
CA GLY A 156 -3.34 -5.22 -7.40
C GLY A 156 -2.59 -4.11 -6.64
N THR A 157 -2.75 -4.07 -5.33
CA THR A 157 -2.82 -2.85 -4.54
C THR A 157 -1.60 -2.70 -3.66
N ARG A 158 -1.04 -1.48 -3.56
CA ARG A 158 0.07 -1.18 -2.65
C ARG A 158 -0.32 -1.63 -1.23
N ASN A 159 0.34 -2.66 -0.72
CA ASN A 159 0.00 -3.26 0.56
C ASN A 159 0.20 -2.20 1.66
N TYR A 160 -0.76 -1.98 2.54
CA TYR A 160 -0.59 -1.01 3.63
C TYR A 160 0.67 -1.31 4.45
N PHE A 161 1.03 -2.59 4.62
CA PHE A 161 2.29 -3.00 5.22
C PHE A 161 3.51 -2.44 4.48
N GLN A 162 3.48 -2.42 3.14
CA GLN A 162 4.56 -1.84 2.35
C GLN A 162 4.65 -0.32 2.56
N VAL A 163 3.52 0.39 2.60
CA VAL A 163 3.48 1.83 2.84
C VAL A 163 4.02 2.17 4.23
N VAL A 164 3.59 1.43 5.26
CA VAL A 164 4.06 1.63 6.64
C VAL A 164 5.55 1.29 6.75
N ASN A 165 6.00 0.16 6.21
CA ASN A 165 7.42 -0.24 6.27
C ASN A 165 8.33 0.75 5.54
N GLU A 166 7.92 1.25 4.38
CA GLU A 166 8.65 2.27 3.64
C GLU A 166 8.73 3.58 4.42
N SER A 167 7.63 3.98 5.07
CA SER A 167 7.58 5.19 5.89
C SER A 167 8.46 5.09 7.13
N ILE A 168 8.44 3.95 7.84
CA ILE A 168 9.34 3.67 8.97
C ILE A 168 10.80 3.71 8.50
N SER A 169 11.10 3.05 7.37
CA SER A 169 12.45 3.02 6.80
C SER A 169 12.96 4.41 6.41
N ASN A 170 12.09 5.26 5.85
CA ASN A 170 12.44 6.62 5.47
C ASN A 170 12.70 7.49 6.70
N VAL A 171 11.85 7.39 7.72
CA VAL A 171 11.99 8.14 8.98
C VAL A 171 13.25 7.71 9.75
N ALA A 172 13.61 6.43 9.72
CA ALA A 172 14.83 5.93 10.37
C ALA A 172 16.11 6.36 9.63
N LYS A 173 16.10 6.39 8.27
CA LYS A 173 17.27 6.75 7.47
C LYS A 173 17.65 8.23 7.52
N GLU A 174 16.73 9.11 7.86
CA GLU A 174 16.99 10.55 7.87
C GLU A 174 17.69 10.97 9.17
N GLN A 175 18.97 11.36 9.07
CA GLN A 175 19.88 11.60 10.22
C GLN A 175 19.47 12.74 11.20
N ASN A 176 18.35 13.43 11.00
CA ASN A 176 17.83 14.51 11.87
C ASN A 176 16.33 14.36 12.16
N SER A 177 15.76 13.19 11.85
CA SER A 177 14.32 12.91 11.93
C SER A 177 13.87 12.58 13.36
N ILE A 178 14.77 12.03 14.18
CA ILE A 178 14.49 11.59 15.55
C ILE A 178 15.24 12.51 16.52
N LEU A 179 14.50 13.16 17.40
CA LEU A 179 15.12 13.93 18.48
C LEU A 179 15.62 12.97 19.57
N PRO A 180 16.81 13.20 20.14
CA PRO A 180 17.26 12.46 21.31
C PRO A 180 16.25 12.65 22.45
N SER A 181 15.54 11.60 22.79
CA SER A 181 14.60 11.56 23.92
C SER A 181 14.91 10.37 24.81
N THR A 182 14.67 10.52 26.11
CA THR A 182 14.80 9.40 27.06
C THR A 182 13.67 8.39 26.83
N THR A 183 13.85 7.17 27.33
CA THR A 183 12.78 6.16 27.31
C THR A 183 11.59 6.60 28.15
N GLU A 184 11.83 7.29 29.27
CA GLU A 184 10.77 7.82 30.14
C GLU A 184 9.96 8.92 29.45
N ASP A 185 10.62 9.83 28.73
CA ASP A 185 9.95 10.88 27.95
C ASP A 185 9.07 10.28 26.86
N ASP A 186 9.57 9.26 26.15
CA ASP A 186 8.80 8.59 25.10
C ASP A 186 7.61 7.82 25.67
N GLU A 187 7.77 7.20 26.84
CA GLU A 187 6.69 6.51 27.54
C GLU A 187 5.60 7.47 28.00
N ASP A 188 5.99 8.59 28.63
CA ASP A 188 5.09 9.67 29.05
C ASP A 188 4.37 10.28 27.83
N LEU A 189 5.08 10.47 26.72
CA LEU A 189 4.47 10.98 25.50
C LEU A 189 3.42 10.02 24.92
N ALA A 190 3.73 8.72 24.84
CA ALA A 190 2.78 7.71 24.38
C ALA A 190 1.55 7.65 25.29
N ILE A 191 1.75 7.68 26.61
CA ILE A 191 0.64 7.68 27.58
C ILE A 191 -0.21 8.94 27.41
N ARG A 192 0.40 10.13 27.37
CA ARG A 192 -0.31 11.42 27.24
C ARG A 192 -1.05 11.53 25.92
N ALA A 193 -0.44 11.10 24.82
CA ALA A 193 -1.07 11.11 23.48
C ALA A 193 -2.35 10.27 23.45
N ILE A 194 -2.35 9.13 24.14
CA ILE A 194 -3.47 8.19 24.12
C ILE A 194 -4.56 8.55 25.15
N LEU A 195 -4.19 9.02 26.33
CA LEU A 195 -5.14 9.39 27.39
C LEU A 195 -5.72 10.78 27.21
N CYS A 196 -4.90 11.77 26.86
CA CYS A 196 -5.31 13.17 26.72
C CYS A 196 -5.55 13.57 25.25
N GLY A 197 -5.13 12.75 24.30
CA GLY A 197 -5.17 13.07 22.88
C GLY A 197 -3.88 13.71 22.37
N TRP A 198 -3.68 13.62 21.06
CA TRP A 198 -2.49 14.17 20.40
C TRP A 198 -2.44 15.69 20.39
N ASP A 199 -3.58 16.36 20.49
CA ASP A 199 -3.65 17.83 20.52
C ASP A 199 -3.04 18.38 21.81
N SER A 200 -3.32 17.74 22.96
CA SER A 200 -2.71 18.11 24.25
C SER A 200 -1.20 17.96 24.27
N VAL A 201 -0.64 17.06 23.46
CA VAL A 201 0.81 16.91 23.35
C VAL A 201 1.43 18.08 22.58
N ARG A 202 0.76 18.56 21.53
CA ARG A 202 1.20 19.70 20.73
C ARG A 202 1.08 21.02 21.49
N ASP A 203 0.00 21.19 22.24
CA ASP A 203 -0.25 22.40 23.03
C ASP A 203 0.71 22.50 24.23
N GLY A 204 1.24 21.36 24.70
CA GLY A 204 2.24 21.29 25.76
C GLY A 204 3.66 21.76 25.38
N GLY A 205 3.86 22.32 24.19
CA GLY A 205 5.13 22.89 23.74
C GLY A 205 6.24 21.89 23.45
N ARG A 206 5.93 20.58 23.47
CA ARG A 206 6.90 19.53 23.15
C ARG A 206 6.94 19.33 21.63
N SER A 207 8.11 19.53 21.02
CA SER A 207 8.29 19.31 19.60
C SER A 207 8.14 17.82 19.28
N LEU A 208 7.10 17.43 18.54
CA LEU A 208 7.03 16.10 17.95
C LEU A 208 8.07 16.00 16.84
N ASP A 209 8.99 15.05 16.99
CA ASP A 209 9.90 14.70 15.92
C ASP A 209 9.17 13.93 14.81
N ARG A 210 9.88 13.69 13.69
CA ARG A 210 9.33 13.06 12.48
C ARG A 210 8.84 11.63 12.78
N GLY A 211 9.47 10.95 13.72
CA GLY A 211 9.05 9.64 14.23
C GLY A 211 7.72 9.69 14.98
N TRP A 212 7.54 10.64 15.89
CA TRP A 212 6.27 10.83 16.58
C TRP A 212 5.15 11.30 15.65
N GLY A 213 5.46 12.11 14.64
CA GLY A 213 4.51 12.49 13.60
C GLY A 213 4.00 11.30 12.77
N LEU A 214 4.89 10.36 12.44
CA LEU A 214 4.52 9.09 11.79
C LEU A 214 3.62 8.25 12.71
N LEU A 215 4.01 8.10 13.98
CA LEU A 215 3.27 7.32 14.96
C LEU A 215 1.86 7.88 15.22
N GLN A 216 1.73 9.20 15.30
CA GLN A 216 0.43 9.87 15.39
C GLN A 216 -0.47 9.54 14.20
N ALA A 217 0.07 9.61 12.98
CA ALA A 217 -0.70 9.33 11.78
C ALA A 217 -1.16 7.87 11.72
N LEU A 218 -0.31 6.93 12.13
CA LEU A 218 -0.66 5.51 12.22
C LEU A 218 -1.73 5.24 13.28
N ASP A 219 -1.59 5.87 14.45
CA ASP A 219 -2.54 5.76 15.54
C ASP A 219 -3.95 6.21 15.13
N GLN A 220 -4.04 7.38 14.49
CA GLN A 220 -5.33 7.93 14.05
C GLN A 220 -5.93 7.17 12.85
N ALA A 221 -5.10 6.67 11.93
CA ALA A 221 -5.58 6.01 10.72
C ALA A 221 -5.90 4.52 10.91
N ILE A 222 -5.15 3.80 11.74
CA ILE A 222 -5.22 2.33 11.84
C ILE A 222 -5.69 1.89 13.23
N PHE A 223 -5.13 2.49 14.28
CA PHE A 223 -5.32 2.00 15.66
C PHE A 223 -6.43 2.73 16.43
N SER A 224 -7.21 3.58 15.77
CA SER A 224 -8.27 4.37 16.41
C SER A 224 -9.38 3.53 17.04
N GLN A 225 -9.60 2.31 16.54
CA GLN A 225 -10.58 1.35 17.09
C GLN A 225 -9.98 0.39 18.14
N THR A 226 -8.67 0.46 18.37
CA THR A 226 -7.95 -0.40 19.30
C THR A 226 -8.04 0.14 20.73
N GLY A 227 -8.00 -0.75 21.73
CA GLY A 227 -8.04 -0.34 23.14
C GLY A 227 -6.85 0.53 23.56
N PHE A 228 -7.03 1.32 24.64
CA PHE A 228 -6.03 2.27 25.11
C PHE A 228 -4.68 1.61 25.45
N VAL A 229 -4.72 0.46 26.11
CA VAL A 229 -3.50 -0.26 26.55
C VAL A 229 -2.72 -0.79 25.35
N GLU A 230 -3.42 -1.37 24.39
CA GLU A 230 -2.84 -1.92 23.17
C GLU A 230 -2.24 -0.81 22.30
N ARG A 231 -2.92 0.33 22.16
CA ARG A 231 -2.39 1.51 21.45
C ARG A 231 -1.09 2.00 22.06
N VAL A 232 -1.05 2.17 23.39
CA VAL A 232 0.18 2.56 24.09
C VAL A 232 1.30 1.54 23.87
N ALA A 233 1.00 0.24 23.97
CA ALA A 233 1.99 -0.82 23.74
C ALA A 233 2.54 -0.80 22.30
N ILE A 234 1.66 -0.62 21.30
CA ILE A 234 2.04 -0.54 19.89
C ILE A 234 2.94 0.68 19.65
N LEU A 235 2.56 1.86 20.15
CA LEU A 235 3.36 3.09 20.01
C LEU A 235 4.75 2.94 20.62
N ARG A 236 4.85 2.35 21.82
CA ARG A 236 6.14 2.09 22.48
C ARG A 236 7.03 1.14 21.67
N LEU A 237 6.44 0.03 21.18
CA LEU A 237 7.17 -0.94 20.37
C LEU A 237 7.70 -0.30 19.09
N MET A 238 6.85 0.42 18.36
CA MET A 238 7.24 1.05 17.10
C MET A 238 8.27 2.17 17.31
N ARG A 239 8.13 2.97 18.38
CA ARG A 239 9.12 4.00 18.75
C ARG A 239 10.49 3.38 19.06
N SER A 240 10.52 2.26 19.78
CA SER A 240 11.77 1.53 20.03
C SER A 240 12.40 1.01 18.74
N MET A 241 11.61 0.47 17.81
CA MET A 241 12.12 0.00 16.51
C MET A 241 12.73 1.13 15.67
N ILE A 242 12.09 2.31 15.68
CA ILE A 242 12.54 3.50 14.93
C ILE A 242 13.88 4.02 15.48
N LYS A 243 14.12 3.92 16.79
CA LYS A 243 15.37 4.38 17.43
C LYS A 243 16.56 3.42 17.26
N VAL A 244 16.31 2.15 16.97
CA VAL A 244 17.36 1.10 16.87
C VAL A 244 18.05 1.10 15.50
N HIS A 245 17.47 1.78 14.51
CA HIS A 245 17.99 1.88 13.13
C HIS A 245 18.52 3.29 12.86
#